data_AF-A0A3P7V039-F1
#
_entry.id   AF-A0A3P7V039-F1
#
_cell.length_a   1.000
_cell.length_b   1.000
_cell.length_c   1.000
_cell.angle_alpha   90.00
_cell.angle_beta   90.00
_cell.angle_gamma   90.00
#
_symmetry.space_group_name_H-M   'P 1'
#
loop_
_entity.id
_entity.type
_entity.pdbx_description
1 polymer ?
#
loop_
_entity_poly.entity_id
_entity_poly.type
_entity_poly.pdbx_seq_one_letter_code
_entity_poly.pdbx_strand_id
1 'polypeptide(L)'
;MLTESYAGLISKAVLERLGHRSCGSRLINFHHGTSTPVIDVSPLGDYSPIYYVQFEDVTSLLLTGKFAREHREEILLDSPHRKKPRTEDPGIETITAEDAPSQSEKPLQRAEDDVGNQRKKRQNGKYCAMTPEIRQKRQEEKQKQWNEIRRILCPTESQLSSGLEDRPDCLIVATKFYPVEITLLLMQFLPPGRPFVVHSHILSTLVDLYNILKRRGSCTQLQLHDTWLRPIQVLPNRTHPVMKMTSGGGGFVLRGYTVQRLEDPDAHLTRSTMRASTKQLFDEGLISYSK
;
A
#
# COMPACT_ATOMS: atom_id res chain seq x y z
N MET A 1 -12.24 2.40 6.08
CA MET A 1 -11.79 3.22 4.93
C MET A 1 -10.49 2.68 4.33
N LEU A 2 -10.35 2.71 2.99
CA LEU A 2 -9.14 2.32 2.26
C LEU A 2 -8.44 3.55 1.67
N THR A 3 -7.10 3.59 1.72
CA THR A 3 -6.27 4.56 1.00
C THR A 3 -5.08 3.91 0.33
N GLU A 4 -4.74 4.32 -0.89
CA GLU A 4 -3.36 4.32 -1.40
C GLU A 4 -2.91 5.78 -1.44
N SER A 5 -1.73 6.07 -0.89
CA SER A 5 -1.18 7.43 -0.83
C SER A 5 0.31 7.41 -1.07
N TYR A 6 0.77 8.16 -2.08
CA TYR A 6 2.16 8.59 -2.11
C TYR A 6 2.51 9.38 -0.84
N ALA A 7 3.68 9.09 -0.25
CA ALA A 7 4.28 9.77 0.90
C ALA A 7 3.42 9.94 2.19
N GLY A 8 2.26 9.27 2.33
CA GLY A 8 1.43 9.32 3.54
C GLY A 8 0.71 10.65 3.83
N LEU A 9 0.86 11.67 2.97
CA LEU A 9 0.24 13.00 3.13
C LEU A 9 -1.29 12.92 3.22
N ILE A 10 -1.92 12.12 2.37
CA ILE A 10 -3.37 11.94 2.36
C ILE A 10 -3.82 11.08 3.55
N SER A 11 -3.00 10.12 3.99
CA SER A 11 -3.26 9.35 5.20
C SER A 11 -3.39 10.26 6.43
N LYS A 12 -2.57 11.32 6.57
CA LYS A 12 -2.73 12.34 7.61
C LYS A 12 -4.07 13.09 7.49
N ALA A 13 -4.35 13.67 6.32
CA ALA A 13 -5.57 14.42 6.09
C ALA A 13 -6.85 13.57 6.28
N VAL A 14 -6.78 12.27 6.00
CA VAL A 14 -7.85 11.31 6.26
C VAL A 14 -8.03 11.06 7.75
N LEU A 15 -6.95 10.88 8.52
CA LEU A 15 -7.02 10.70 9.99
C LEU A 15 -7.59 11.93 10.69
N GLU A 16 -7.25 13.14 10.25
CA GLU A 16 -7.83 14.40 10.73
C GLU A 16 -9.34 14.52 10.46
N ARG A 17 -9.89 13.74 9.52
CA ARG A 17 -11.33 13.70 9.20
C ARG A 17 -12.07 12.48 9.77
N LEU A 18 -11.40 11.34 9.94
CA LEU A 18 -11.92 10.18 10.70
C LEU A 18 -11.96 10.47 12.21
N GLY A 19 -11.02 11.27 12.70
CA GLY A 19 -10.97 11.74 14.06
C GLY A 19 -10.62 10.64 15.08
N HIS A 20 -11.22 10.79 16.26
CA HIS A 20 -10.83 10.11 17.49
C HIS A 20 -11.14 8.61 17.47
N ARG A 21 -10.30 7.81 18.13
CA ARG A 21 -10.36 6.34 18.17
C ARG A 21 -11.68 5.79 18.73
N SER A 22 -12.40 6.57 19.54
CA SER A 22 -13.73 6.22 20.05
C SER A 22 -14.80 6.07 18.97
N CYS A 23 -14.60 6.61 17.77
CA CYS A 23 -15.54 6.49 16.64
C CYS A 23 -15.53 5.11 15.98
N GLY A 24 -14.65 4.18 16.39
CA GLY A 24 -14.56 2.81 15.83
C GLY A 24 -14.00 2.72 14.40
N SER A 25 -13.74 3.87 13.77
CA SER A 25 -13.17 4.03 12.44
C SER A 25 -11.79 3.39 12.31
N ARG A 26 -11.51 2.81 11.13
CA ARG A 26 -10.26 2.13 10.80
C ARG A 26 -9.74 2.60 9.44
N LEU A 27 -8.43 2.86 9.35
CA LEU A 27 -7.73 3.23 8.12
C LEU A 27 -6.82 2.10 7.66
N ILE A 28 -7.07 1.54 6.48
CA ILE A 28 -6.15 0.61 5.81
C ILE A 28 -5.43 1.38 4.71
N ASN A 29 -4.10 1.51 4.84
CA ASN A 29 -3.24 2.25 3.95
C ASN A 29 -2.33 1.30 3.16
N PHE A 30 -2.61 1.16 1.86
CA PHE A 30 -1.79 0.42 0.92
C PHE A 30 -0.56 1.26 0.56
N HIS A 31 0.63 0.63 0.56
CA HIS A 31 1.86 1.29 0.18
C HIS A 31 2.74 0.42 -0.72
N HIS A 32 3.52 1.10 -1.54
CA HIS A 32 4.50 0.50 -2.45
C HIS A 32 5.89 0.50 -1.79
N GLY A 33 6.69 -0.54 -2.07
CA GLY A 33 8.06 -0.68 -1.53
C GLY A 33 8.14 -1.32 -0.14
N THR A 34 9.33 -1.29 0.45
CA THR A 34 9.71 -2.05 1.65
C THR A 34 9.53 -1.29 2.97
N SER A 35 9.45 0.04 2.93
CA SER A 35 9.21 0.91 4.09
C SER A 35 7.76 1.38 4.12
N THR A 36 7.13 1.32 5.30
CA THR A 36 5.84 2.00 5.55
C THR A 36 6.00 3.51 5.38
N PRO A 37 5.02 4.23 4.80
CA PRO A 37 5.10 5.68 4.66
C PRO A 37 5.12 6.35 6.04
N VAL A 38 5.99 7.34 6.21
CA VAL A 38 6.09 8.12 7.46
C VAL A 38 4.98 9.16 7.48
N ILE A 39 3.98 8.98 8.34
CA ILE A 39 2.93 9.96 8.58
C ILE A 39 3.34 10.85 9.75
N ASP A 40 3.56 12.14 9.49
CA ASP A 40 3.84 13.13 10.53
C ASP A 40 2.55 13.59 11.25
N VAL A 41 1.94 12.66 12.00
CA VAL A 41 0.84 12.96 12.93
C VAL A 41 1.40 13.33 14.30
N SER A 42 0.94 14.44 14.86
CA SER A 42 1.32 14.87 16.20
C SER A 42 0.87 13.83 17.24
N PRO A 43 1.74 13.36 18.15
CA PRO A 43 1.45 12.24 19.07
C PRO A 43 0.47 12.60 20.21
N LEU A 44 -0.18 13.75 20.13
CA LEU A 44 -1.13 14.26 21.13
C LEU A 44 -2.59 13.90 20.83
N GLY A 45 -2.85 13.24 19.69
CA GLY A 45 -4.19 12.82 19.28
C GLY A 45 -4.35 11.30 19.29
N ASP A 46 -5.36 10.81 20.02
CA ASP A 46 -5.81 9.41 19.98
C ASP A 46 -6.58 9.13 18.68
N TYR A 47 -5.86 9.04 17.56
CA TYR A 47 -6.43 8.81 16.23
C TYR A 47 -6.91 7.36 16.02
N SER A 48 -7.79 7.21 15.03
CA SER A 48 -8.21 5.92 14.47
C SER A 48 -7.01 5.01 14.11
N PRO A 49 -7.05 3.68 14.40
CA PRO A 49 -5.94 2.78 14.09
C PRO A 49 -5.63 2.70 12.59
N ILE A 50 -4.33 2.68 12.29
CA ILE A 50 -3.75 2.63 10.94
C ILE A 50 -3.16 1.24 10.70
N TYR A 51 -3.58 0.60 9.62
CA TYR A 51 -3.08 -0.68 9.17
C TYR A 51 -2.32 -0.47 7.86
N TYR A 52 -1.05 -0.88 7.80
CA TYR A 52 -0.24 -0.77 6.58
C TYR A 52 -0.20 -2.12 5.87
N VAL A 53 -0.49 -2.12 4.57
CA VAL A 53 -0.46 -3.31 3.71
C VAL A 53 0.48 -3.03 2.53
N GLN A 54 1.41 -3.94 2.24
CA GLN A 54 2.27 -3.81 1.06
C GLN A 54 1.47 -4.15 -0.19
N PHE A 55 1.62 -3.39 -1.29
CA PHE A 55 0.86 -3.65 -2.51
C PHE A 55 1.14 -5.03 -3.13
N GLU A 56 2.33 -5.60 -2.92
CA GLU A 56 2.69 -6.99 -3.27
C GLU A 56 1.74 -8.04 -2.64
N ASP A 57 1.21 -7.77 -1.45
CA ASP A 57 0.28 -8.66 -0.76
C ASP A 57 -1.14 -8.63 -1.36
N VAL A 58 -1.55 -7.56 -2.07
CA VAL A 58 -2.93 -7.35 -2.55
C VAL A 58 -3.38 -8.47 -3.48
N THR A 59 -2.58 -8.78 -4.51
CA THR A 59 -2.90 -9.84 -5.48
C THR A 59 -2.90 -11.23 -4.84
N SER A 60 -2.01 -11.46 -3.86
CA SER A 60 -1.99 -12.70 -3.07
C SER A 60 -3.23 -12.85 -2.21
N LEU A 61 -3.68 -11.75 -1.57
CA LEU A 61 -4.84 -11.71 -0.69
C LEU A 61 -6.15 -11.89 -1.48
N LEU A 62 -6.24 -11.38 -2.71
CA LEU A 62 -7.40 -11.58 -3.60
C LEU A 62 -7.45 -12.99 -4.19
N LEU A 63 -6.32 -13.55 -4.63
CA LEU A 63 -6.30 -14.85 -5.32
C LEU A 63 -6.19 -16.07 -4.41
N THR A 64 -5.58 -15.92 -3.22
CA THR A 64 -5.39 -17.01 -2.25
C THR A 64 -6.16 -16.78 -0.95
N GLY A 65 -6.49 -15.53 -0.59
CA GLY A 65 -7.05 -15.19 0.71
C GLY A 65 -6.05 -15.25 1.86
N LYS A 66 -4.73 -15.18 1.59
CA LYS A 66 -3.62 -15.11 2.55
C LYS A 66 -2.63 -14.03 2.11
N PHE A 67 -1.81 -13.52 3.02
CA PHE A 67 -0.73 -12.59 2.68
C PHE A 67 0.43 -13.33 1.99
N ALA A 68 1.23 -12.64 1.17
CA ALA A 68 2.30 -13.26 0.37
C ALA A 68 3.38 -13.91 1.26
N ARG A 69 3.59 -13.36 2.47
CA ARG A 69 4.45 -13.95 3.52
C ARG A 69 3.97 -15.32 3.98
N GLU A 70 2.71 -15.42 4.39
CA GLU A 70 2.09 -16.68 4.86
C GLU A 70 2.15 -17.75 3.75
N HIS A 71 1.88 -17.36 2.51
CA HIS A 71 1.93 -18.24 1.35
C HIS A 71 3.37 -18.73 1.02
N ARG A 72 4.39 -17.88 1.18
CA ARG A 72 5.81 -18.29 1.05
C ARG A 72 6.23 -19.26 2.16
N GLU A 73 5.78 -19.04 3.39
CA GLU A 73 6.09 -19.92 4.52
C GLU A 73 5.44 -21.30 4.39
N GLU A 74 4.19 -21.38 3.90
CA GLU A 74 3.55 -22.67 3.59
C GLU A 74 4.26 -23.44 2.46
N ILE A 75 4.63 -22.78 1.36
CA ILE A 75 5.40 -23.42 0.27
C ILE A 75 6.77 -23.95 0.76
N LEU A 76 7.41 -23.26 1.69
CA LEU A 76 8.68 -23.69 2.27
C LEU A 76 8.53 -24.84 3.27
N LEU A 77 7.36 -25.02 3.88
CA LEU A 77 7.03 -26.15 4.77
C LEU A 77 6.63 -27.41 3.97
N ASP A 78 5.95 -27.24 2.84
CA ASP A 78 5.47 -28.33 1.98
C ASP A 78 6.54 -28.85 0.99
N SER A 79 7.77 -28.32 1.06
CA SER A 79 8.87 -28.70 0.16
C SER A 79 9.72 -29.86 0.74
N PRO A 80 9.70 -31.07 0.14
CA PRO A 80 10.24 -32.29 0.77
C PRO A 80 11.77 -32.42 0.77
N HIS A 81 12.54 -31.35 0.53
CA HIS A 81 14.01 -31.38 0.40
C HIS A 81 14.73 -30.36 1.28
N ARG A 82 14.52 -30.48 2.61
CA ARG A 82 15.27 -29.74 3.63
C ARG A 82 16.74 -30.18 3.69
N LYS A 83 17.61 -29.54 2.89
CA LYS A 83 19.07 -29.62 3.12
C LYS A 83 19.38 -29.15 4.54
N LYS A 84 20.07 -29.99 5.32
CA LYS A 84 20.45 -29.68 6.71
C LYS A 84 21.40 -28.47 6.73
N PRO A 85 21.33 -27.58 7.73
CA PRO A 85 22.41 -26.64 8.00
C PRO A 85 23.72 -27.41 8.21
N ARG A 86 24.84 -26.87 7.72
CA ARG A 86 26.17 -27.36 8.14
C ARG A 86 26.43 -26.86 9.55
N THR A 87 26.87 -27.75 10.43
CA THR A 87 27.52 -27.37 11.69
C THR A 87 28.84 -26.67 11.35
N GLU A 88 29.18 -25.62 12.10
CA GLU A 88 30.50 -25.01 12.07
C GLU A 88 31.33 -25.62 13.22
N ASP A 89 32.34 -26.41 12.88
CA ASP A 89 33.36 -26.87 13.84
C ASP A 89 34.63 -26.01 13.69
N PRO A 90 35.25 -25.55 14.79
CA PRO A 90 36.39 -24.63 14.73
C PRO A 90 37.74 -25.35 14.57
N GLY A 91 38.61 -24.81 13.71
CA GLY A 91 40.00 -25.25 13.56
C GLY A 91 40.85 -24.19 12.85
N ILE A 92 42.06 -23.93 13.36
CA ILE A 92 43.02 -22.93 12.86
C ILE A 92 44.31 -23.68 12.51
N GLU A 93 44.94 -23.40 11.36
CA GLU A 93 46.42 -23.39 11.21
C GLU A 93 46.88 -22.86 9.83
N THR A 94 48.19 -22.74 9.63
CA THR A 94 48.90 -21.87 8.66
C THR A 94 49.94 -22.64 7.81
N ILE A 95 50.51 -22.14 6.71
CA ILE A 95 50.66 -20.74 6.25
C ILE A 95 49.93 -20.51 4.89
N THR A 96 50.46 -20.14 3.71
CA THR A 96 51.83 -19.88 3.18
C THR A 96 51.73 -18.93 1.97
N ALA A 97 52.85 -18.30 1.57
CA ALA A 97 53.01 -17.56 0.31
C ALA A 97 53.34 -18.56 -0.86
N GLU A 98 53.53 -18.21 -2.14
CA GLU A 98 54.08 -16.99 -2.78
C GLU A 98 53.41 -16.65 -4.15
N ASP A 99 54.00 -15.65 -4.82
CA ASP A 99 53.85 -15.20 -6.21
C ASP A 99 52.69 -14.29 -6.70
N ALA A 100 53.11 -13.38 -7.59
CA ALA A 100 52.42 -12.31 -8.30
C ALA A 100 53.23 -12.07 -9.61
N PRO A 101 53.04 -11.01 -10.45
CA PRO A 101 52.03 -9.94 -10.43
C PRO A 101 51.40 -9.64 -11.82
N SER A 102 50.37 -8.77 -11.87
CA SER A 102 50.30 -7.69 -12.89
C SER A 102 49.27 -6.59 -12.55
N GLN A 103 49.71 -5.34 -12.73
CA GLN A 103 49.01 -4.13 -13.26
C GLN A 103 47.49 -4.23 -13.51
N SER A 104 46.61 -3.26 -13.18
CA SER A 104 46.70 -1.96 -12.48
C SER A 104 45.31 -1.67 -11.81
N GLU A 105 44.87 -0.52 -11.28
CA GLU A 105 45.33 0.89 -11.23
C GLU A 105 44.67 1.64 -10.04
N LYS A 106 44.72 2.99 -9.99
CA LYS A 106 43.92 3.82 -9.04
C LYS A 106 43.51 5.19 -9.58
N PRO A 107 42.22 5.58 -9.40
CA PRO A 107 41.84 6.97 -9.15
C PRO A 107 41.49 7.25 -7.67
N LEU A 108 41.46 8.53 -7.30
CA LEU A 108 41.34 9.04 -5.92
C LEU A 108 39.92 8.88 -5.34
N GLN A 109 39.84 8.66 -4.02
CA GLN A 109 38.59 8.73 -3.24
C GLN A 109 38.28 10.19 -2.82
N ARG A 110 37.00 10.58 -2.83
CA ARG A 110 36.49 11.79 -2.15
C ARG A 110 35.77 11.40 -0.85
N ALA A 111 35.86 12.24 0.17
CA ALA A 111 35.47 11.91 1.54
C ALA A 111 34.00 12.22 1.85
N GLU A 112 33.06 11.38 1.39
CA GLU A 112 31.61 11.54 1.65
C GLU A 112 30.95 10.35 2.39
N ASP A 113 31.57 9.16 2.44
CA ASP A 113 30.92 7.92 2.93
C ASP A 113 30.72 7.80 4.45
N ASP A 114 31.53 8.46 5.29
CA ASP A 114 31.58 8.14 6.74
C ASP A 114 30.28 8.53 7.50
N VAL A 115 29.65 9.65 7.12
CA VAL A 115 28.45 10.18 7.79
C VAL A 115 27.27 9.19 7.70
N GLY A 116 27.17 8.44 6.61
CA GLY A 116 26.15 7.39 6.43
C GLY A 116 26.37 6.18 7.34
N ASN A 117 27.63 5.82 7.59
CA ASN A 117 28.00 4.61 8.32
C ASN A 117 27.77 4.75 9.83
N GLN A 118 28.06 5.92 10.39
CA GLN A 118 27.82 6.21 11.81
C GLN A 118 26.33 6.15 12.19
N ARG A 119 25.43 6.62 11.30
CA ARG A 119 23.97 6.50 11.50
C ARG A 119 23.49 5.04 11.52
N LYS A 120 24.00 4.19 10.63
CA LYS A 120 23.66 2.75 10.60
C LYS A 120 24.10 2.03 11.88
N LYS A 121 25.35 2.26 12.35
CA LYS A 121 25.83 1.69 13.63
C LYS A 121 24.96 2.11 14.83
N ARG A 122 24.57 3.40 14.92
CA ARG A 122 23.73 3.89 16.04
C ARG A 122 22.27 3.40 15.99
N GLN A 123 21.75 2.97 14.84
CA GLN A 123 20.45 2.30 14.75
C GLN A 123 20.52 0.82 15.16
N ASN A 124 21.49 0.06 14.62
CA ASN A 124 21.62 -1.38 14.94
C ASN A 124 21.78 -1.66 16.43
N GLY A 125 22.50 -0.80 17.17
CA GLY A 125 22.67 -0.94 18.62
C GLY A 125 21.36 -0.99 19.43
N LYS A 126 20.25 -0.45 18.92
CA LYS A 126 18.93 -0.54 19.59
C LYS A 126 18.13 -1.81 19.28
N TYR A 127 18.51 -2.58 18.26
CA TYR A 127 17.74 -3.77 17.84
C TYR A 127 18.18 -5.08 18.53
N CYS A 128 19.41 -5.15 19.05
CA CYS A 128 19.90 -6.36 19.72
C CYS A 128 19.35 -6.54 21.15
N ALA A 129 19.00 -5.45 21.83
CA ALA A 129 18.65 -5.41 23.26
C ALA A 129 17.15 -5.70 23.57
N MET A 130 16.57 -6.71 22.90
CA MET A 130 15.17 -7.13 23.11
C MET A 130 15.12 -8.59 23.60
N THR A 131 14.55 -8.82 24.79
CA THR A 131 14.34 -10.16 25.37
C THR A 131 13.40 -11.03 24.51
N PRO A 132 13.52 -12.37 24.57
CA PRO A 132 12.72 -13.26 23.72
C PRO A 132 11.21 -13.11 23.91
N GLU A 133 10.75 -12.88 25.14
CA GLU A 133 9.34 -12.66 25.49
C GLU A 133 8.75 -11.45 24.75
N ILE A 134 9.47 -10.31 24.73
CA ILE A 134 9.01 -9.10 24.03
C ILE A 134 9.01 -9.31 22.52
N ARG A 135 9.92 -10.15 21.98
CA ARG A 135 9.90 -10.54 20.56
C ARG A 135 8.65 -11.35 20.24
N GLN A 136 8.33 -12.37 21.04
CA GLN A 136 7.14 -13.22 20.89
C GLN A 136 5.84 -12.41 20.99
N LYS A 137 5.68 -11.59 22.03
CA LYS A 137 4.51 -10.72 22.20
C LYS A 137 4.32 -9.78 21.00
N ARG A 138 5.40 -9.21 20.46
CA ARG A 138 5.37 -8.36 19.27
C ARG A 138 5.10 -9.13 17.96
N GLN A 139 5.35 -10.44 17.92
CA GLN A 139 4.91 -11.31 16.82
C GLN A 139 3.42 -11.62 16.92
N GLU A 140 2.91 -11.94 18.12
CA GLU A 140 1.47 -12.13 18.35
C GLU A 140 0.65 -10.88 18.02
N GLU A 141 1.08 -9.71 18.47
CA GLU A 141 0.41 -8.42 18.19
C GLU A 141 0.32 -8.18 16.67
N LYS A 142 1.38 -8.50 15.92
CA LYS A 142 1.38 -8.45 14.46
C LYS A 142 0.43 -9.48 13.84
N GLN A 143 0.38 -10.73 14.33
CA GLN A 143 -0.53 -11.71 13.75
C GLN A 143 -2.00 -11.36 14.05
N LYS A 144 -2.29 -10.84 15.25
CA LYS A 144 -3.61 -10.29 15.61
C LYS A 144 -3.98 -9.11 14.68
N GLN A 145 -3.01 -8.24 14.36
CA GLN A 145 -3.18 -7.16 13.38
C GLN A 145 -3.47 -7.68 11.96
N TRP A 146 -2.68 -8.63 11.44
CA TRP A 146 -2.91 -9.22 10.11
C TRP A 146 -4.24 -9.96 10.01
N ASN A 147 -4.64 -10.69 11.05
CA ASN A 147 -5.92 -11.39 11.10
C ASN A 147 -7.12 -10.41 11.04
N GLU A 148 -7.05 -9.25 11.69
CA GLU A 148 -8.09 -8.21 11.59
C GLU A 148 -8.10 -7.53 10.21
N ILE A 149 -6.94 -7.23 9.61
CA ILE A 149 -6.85 -6.72 8.22
C ILE A 149 -7.51 -7.72 7.26
N ARG A 150 -7.20 -9.00 7.41
CA ARG A 150 -7.73 -10.09 6.60
C ARG A 150 -9.25 -10.19 6.74
N ARG A 151 -9.79 -10.07 7.97
CA ARG A 151 -11.24 -10.07 8.24
C ARG A 151 -11.97 -8.92 7.54
N ILE A 152 -11.36 -7.73 7.47
CA ILE A 152 -11.96 -6.53 6.85
C ILE A 152 -11.88 -6.58 5.32
N LEU A 153 -10.75 -7.01 4.75
CA LEU A 153 -10.52 -7.04 3.29
C LEU A 153 -11.10 -8.29 2.62
N CYS A 154 -10.81 -9.48 3.17
CA CYS A 154 -11.18 -10.78 2.61
C CYS A 154 -11.84 -11.69 3.67
N PRO A 155 -13.04 -11.34 4.18
CA PRO A 155 -13.77 -12.19 5.12
C PRO A 155 -14.09 -13.57 4.53
N THR A 156 -14.09 -14.57 5.40
CA THR A 156 -14.66 -15.90 5.10
C THR A 156 -16.19 -15.83 5.17
N GLU A 157 -16.88 -16.75 4.49
CA GLU A 157 -18.35 -16.83 4.48
C GLU A 157 -18.97 -16.86 5.89
N SER A 158 -18.34 -17.59 6.83
CA SER A 158 -18.73 -17.64 8.25
C SER A 158 -18.43 -16.36 9.06
N GLN A 159 -17.84 -15.33 8.45
CA GLN A 159 -17.45 -14.06 9.08
C GLN A 159 -18.21 -12.86 8.50
N LEU A 160 -19.15 -13.09 7.57
CA LEU A 160 -19.90 -12.04 6.89
C LEU A 160 -21.11 -11.60 7.73
N SER A 161 -21.09 -10.34 8.16
CA SER A 161 -22.26 -9.64 8.71
C SER A 161 -23.21 -9.23 7.57
N SER A 162 -24.52 -9.42 7.79
CA SER A 162 -25.55 -9.12 6.78
C SER A 162 -25.64 -7.64 6.40
N GLY A 163 -25.32 -6.75 7.33
CA GLY A 163 -25.38 -5.28 7.15
C GLY A 163 -24.19 -4.65 6.43
N LEU A 164 -23.16 -5.41 6.01
CA LEU A 164 -21.95 -4.89 5.37
C LEU A 164 -21.12 -3.90 6.23
N GLU A 165 -21.39 -3.82 7.54
CA GLU A 165 -20.79 -2.85 8.47
C GLU A 165 -19.28 -3.07 8.71
N ASP A 166 -18.82 -4.32 8.63
CA ASP A 166 -17.40 -4.68 8.74
C ASP A 166 -16.58 -4.38 7.46
N ARG A 167 -17.25 -4.04 6.35
CA ARG A 167 -16.61 -3.83 5.05
C ARG A 167 -16.19 -2.37 4.84
N PRO A 168 -15.19 -2.09 3.98
CA PRO A 168 -14.70 -0.73 3.80
C PRO A 168 -15.72 0.21 3.14
N ASP A 169 -15.89 1.42 3.69
CA ASP A 169 -16.90 2.37 3.23
C ASP A 169 -16.55 3.15 1.97
N CYS A 170 -15.26 3.31 1.69
CA CYS A 170 -14.75 4.10 0.58
C CYS A 170 -13.29 3.77 0.28
N LEU A 171 -12.85 4.13 -0.93
CA LEU A 171 -11.49 4.00 -1.44
C LEU A 171 -10.98 5.35 -1.95
N ILE A 172 -9.79 5.77 -1.52
CA ILE A 172 -9.03 6.85 -2.15
C ILE A 172 -7.74 6.27 -2.73
N VAL A 173 -7.45 6.54 -4.00
CA VAL A 173 -6.17 6.22 -4.65
C VAL A 173 -5.50 7.53 -5.05
N ALA A 174 -4.26 7.74 -4.60
CA ALA A 174 -3.49 8.96 -4.90
C ALA A 174 -2.01 8.58 -5.08
N THR A 175 -1.79 7.88 -6.18
CA THR A 175 -0.53 7.18 -6.46
C THR A 175 0.41 7.99 -7.34
N LYS A 176 1.68 7.59 -7.36
CA LYS A 176 2.68 8.06 -8.34
C LYS A 176 2.89 7.10 -9.51
N PHE A 177 2.20 5.97 -9.51
CA PHE A 177 2.26 4.94 -10.55
C PHE A 177 1.09 5.10 -11.54
N TYR A 178 0.92 4.17 -12.48
CA TYR A 178 -0.25 4.18 -13.37
C TYR A 178 -1.51 3.77 -12.56
N PRO A 179 -2.54 4.64 -12.46
CA PRO A 179 -3.62 4.45 -11.49
C PRO A 179 -4.60 3.33 -11.85
N VAL A 180 -4.59 2.81 -13.08
CA VAL A 180 -5.59 1.85 -13.57
C VAL A 180 -5.55 0.53 -12.82
N GLU A 181 -4.44 -0.21 -12.92
CA GLU A 181 -4.29 -1.53 -12.29
C GLU A 181 -4.50 -1.47 -10.77
N ILE A 182 -3.93 -0.43 -10.14
CA ILE A 182 -4.04 -0.16 -8.70
C ILE A 182 -5.49 0.07 -8.30
N THR A 183 -6.24 0.88 -9.05
CA THR A 183 -7.66 1.13 -8.75
C THR A 183 -8.48 -0.15 -8.95
N LEU A 184 -8.29 -0.86 -10.06
CA LEU A 184 -9.03 -2.09 -10.36
C LEU A 184 -8.81 -3.18 -9.30
N LEU A 185 -7.58 -3.36 -8.82
CA LEU A 185 -7.25 -4.28 -7.72
C LEU A 185 -7.88 -3.83 -6.39
N LEU A 186 -7.69 -2.58 -5.98
CA LEU A 186 -8.18 -2.10 -4.68
C LEU A 186 -9.71 -1.99 -4.61
N MET A 187 -10.38 -1.79 -5.75
CA MET A 187 -11.84 -1.89 -5.85
C MET A 187 -12.38 -3.30 -5.54
N GLN A 188 -11.58 -4.37 -5.68
CA GLN A 188 -12.04 -5.74 -5.35
C GLN A 188 -12.27 -5.96 -3.85
N PHE A 189 -11.87 -5.02 -2.98
CA PHE A 189 -12.20 -5.05 -1.55
C PHE A 189 -13.46 -4.23 -1.20
N LEU A 190 -13.95 -3.40 -2.13
CA LEU A 190 -14.94 -2.35 -1.88
C LEU A 190 -16.37 -2.81 -2.25
N PRO A 191 -17.33 -2.81 -1.31
CA PRO A 191 -18.73 -3.16 -1.58
C PRO A 191 -19.41 -2.28 -2.64
N PRO A 192 -20.51 -2.74 -3.27
CA PRO A 192 -21.39 -1.89 -4.06
C PRO A 192 -22.01 -0.77 -3.21
N GLY A 193 -22.41 0.33 -3.86
CA GLY A 193 -22.98 1.52 -3.22
C GLY A 193 -21.96 2.43 -2.53
N ARG A 194 -20.66 2.12 -2.62
CA ARG A 194 -19.59 2.84 -1.91
C ARG A 194 -18.82 3.80 -2.83
N PRO A 195 -18.51 5.04 -2.41
CA PRO A 195 -17.77 5.98 -3.22
C PRO A 195 -16.29 5.62 -3.33
N PHE A 196 -15.72 5.86 -4.50
CA PHE A 196 -14.27 5.83 -4.72
C PHE A 196 -13.79 7.13 -5.38
N VAL A 197 -12.54 7.49 -5.10
CA VAL A 197 -11.88 8.70 -5.63
C VAL A 197 -10.46 8.35 -6.05
N VAL A 198 -10.06 8.77 -7.26
CA VAL A 198 -8.73 8.55 -7.82
C VAL A 198 -8.15 9.90 -8.25
N HIS A 199 -7.00 10.26 -7.68
CA HIS A 199 -6.21 11.41 -8.11
C HIS A 199 -5.09 10.98 -9.05
N SER A 200 -4.81 11.80 -10.06
CA SER A 200 -3.62 11.68 -10.90
C SER A 200 -3.19 13.04 -11.42
N HIS A 201 -1.88 13.25 -11.54
CA HIS A 201 -1.33 14.46 -12.15
C HIS A 201 -1.51 14.48 -13.69
N ILE A 202 -1.88 13.36 -14.30
CA ILE A 202 -1.94 13.18 -15.76
C ILE A 202 -3.36 12.80 -16.19
N LEU A 203 -4.05 13.70 -16.89
CA LEU A 203 -5.46 13.55 -17.28
C LEU A 203 -5.74 12.27 -18.08
N SER A 204 -4.88 11.91 -19.04
CA SER A 204 -5.08 10.72 -19.90
C SER A 204 -5.26 9.45 -19.06
N THR A 205 -4.45 9.26 -18.03
CA THR A 205 -4.51 8.08 -17.15
C THR A 205 -5.86 7.91 -16.43
N LEU A 206 -6.61 9.01 -16.22
CA LEU A 206 -7.96 8.98 -15.66
C LEU A 206 -9.04 8.84 -16.74
N VAL A 207 -8.78 9.30 -17.97
CA VAL A 207 -9.64 9.04 -19.13
C VAL A 207 -9.60 7.56 -19.52
N ASP A 208 -8.42 6.93 -19.48
CA ASP A 208 -8.23 5.49 -19.67
C ASP A 208 -9.02 4.70 -18.62
N LEU A 209 -8.87 5.06 -17.33
CA LEU A 209 -9.60 4.46 -16.22
C LEU A 209 -11.12 4.66 -16.35
N TYR A 210 -11.58 5.88 -16.68
CA TYR A 210 -12.99 6.18 -16.93
C TYR A 210 -13.56 5.29 -18.04
N ASN A 211 -12.83 5.12 -19.15
CA ASN A 211 -13.25 4.31 -20.29
C ASN A 211 -13.23 2.79 -19.98
N ILE A 212 -12.38 2.33 -19.06
CA ILE A 212 -12.39 0.94 -18.58
C ILE A 212 -13.59 0.72 -17.64
N LEU A 213 -13.77 1.56 -16.62
CA LEU A 213 -14.87 1.44 -15.66
C LEU A 213 -16.25 1.57 -16.32
N LYS A 214 -16.38 2.46 -17.31
CA LYS A 214 -17.60 2.63 -18.12
C LYS A 214 -17.90 1.40 -18.98
N ARG A 215 -16.88 0.71 -19.51
CA ARG A 215 -17.07 -0.54 -20.27
C ARG A 215 -17.43 -1.72 -19.38
N ARG A 216 -16.82 -1.84 -18.19
CA ARG A 216 -17.09 -2.94 -17.24
C ARG A 216 -18.42 -2.81 -16.49
N GLY A 217 -19.05 -1.63 -16.50
CA GLY A 217 -20.36 -1.40 -15.87
C GLY A 217 -20.37 -1.50 -14.33
N SER A 218 -19.22 -1.68 -13.68
CA SER A 218 -19.10 -1.85 -12.22
C SER A 218 -19.21 -0.54 -11.43
N CYS A 219 -19.46 0.58 -12.12
CA CYS A 219 -19.48 1.93 -11.55
C CYS A 219 -20.62 2.77 -12.12
N THR A 220 -21.21 3.60 -11.27
CA THR A 220 -22.15 4.66 -11.66
C THR A 220 -21.64 6.05 -11.25
N GLN A 221 -22.27 7.09 -11.79
CA GLN A 221 -21.95 8.50 -11.54
C GLN A 221 -20.44 8.82 -11.71
N LEU A 222 -19.80 8.24 -12.74
CA LEU A 222 -18.42 8.54 -13.09
C LEU A 222 -18.28 10.01 -13.50
N GLN A 223 -17.49 10.78 -12.74
CA GLN A 223 -17.23 12.19 -12.96
C GLN A 223 -15.73 12.48 -12.92
N LEU A 224 -15.24 13.19 -13.93
CA LEU A 224 -13.86 13.63 -14.05
C LEU A 224 -13.80 15.14 -13.80
N HIS A 225 -13.03 15.56 -12.81
CA HIS A 225 -12.95 16.94 -12.31
C HIS A 225 -11.52 17.49 -12.41
N ASP A 226 -11.43 18.77 -12.73
CA ASP A 226 -10.23 19.61 -12.62
C ASP A 226 -10.54 20.72 -11.60
N THR A 227 -9.56 21.11 -10.77
CA THR A 227 -9.76 22.05 -9.65
C THR A 227 -8.75 23.19 -9.72
N TRP A 228 -9.19 24.35 -10.21
CA TRP A 228 -8.34 25.53 -10.36
C TRP A 228 -8.36 26.40 -9.09
N LEU A 229 -7.20 26.60 -8.47
CA LEU A 229 -7.03 27.47 -7.31
C LEU A 229 -6.33 28.78 -7.71
N ARG A 230 -6.95 29.93 -7.43
CA ARG A 230 -6.42 31.26 -7.75
C ARG A 230 -6.23 32.11 -6.48
N PRO A 231 -5.06 32.09 -5.81
CA PRO A 231 -4.83 32.92 -4.63
C PRO A 231 -4.87 34.42 -4.96
N ILE A 232 -5.51 35.17 -4.06
CA ILE A 232 -5.67 36.63 -4.14
C ILE A 232 -4.81 37.27 -3.05
N GLN A 233 -3.94 38.21 -3.44
CA GLN A 233 -3.29 39.08 -2.48
C GLN A 233 -4.34 40.09 -1.97
N VAL A 234 -4.55 40.15 -0.66
CA VAL A 234 -5.43 41.14 -0.02
C VAL A 234 -4.56 42.08 0.80
N LEU A 235 -4.41 43.32 0.34
CA LEU A 235 -3.67 44.40 1.00
C LEU A 235 -4.39 45.73 0.75
N PRO A 236 -4.34 46.70 1.68
CA PRO A 236 -4.96 48.02 1.49
C PRO A 236 -4.58 48.66 0.15
N ASN A 237 -5.59 49.01 -0.64
CA ASN A 237 -5.48 49.57 -2.01
C ASN A 237 -4.60 48.76 -3.00
N ARG A 238 -4.35 47.47 -2.73
CA ARG A 238 -3.49 46.58 -3.55
C ARG A 238 -4.04 45.16 -3.70
N THR A 239 -5.36 45.00 -3.60
CA THR A 239 -6.05 43.71 -3.75
C THR A 239 -6.05 43.25 -5.21
N HIS A 240 -5.37 42.14 -5.51
CA HIS A 240 -5.33 41.55 -6.86
C HIS A 240 -4.93 40.07 -6.82
N PRO A 241 -5.26 39.26 -7.85
CA PRO A 241 -4.72 37.90 -7.98
C PRO A 241 -3.20 37.92 -8.14
N VAL A 242 -2.49 36.97 -7.53
CA VAL A 242 -1.02 36.87 -7.66
C VAL A 242 -0.61 36.76 -9.15
N MET A 243 0.31 37.62 -9.61
CA MET A 243 0.60 37.75 -11.06
C MET A 243 1.28 36.53 -11.68
N LYS A 244 2.12 35.81 -10.93
CA LYS A 244 2.79 34.58 -11.37
C LYS A 244 2.11 33.37 -10.75
N MET A 245 1.58 32.47 -11.58
CA MET A 245 0.86 31.26 -11.15
C MET A 245 1.24 30.07 -12.05
N THR A 246 1.35 28.89 -11.45
CA THR A 246 1.49 27.61 -12.16
C THR A 246 0.11 26.99 -12.42
N SER A 247 -0.46 27.26 -13.59
CA SER A 247 -1.70 26.63 -14.07
C SER A 247 -1.56 25.10 -14.12
N GLY A 248 -2.64 24.38 -13.81
CA GLY A 248 -2.71 22.91 -13.93
C GLY A 248 -1.94 22.09 -12.88
N GLY A 249 -1.24 22.72 -11.93
CA GLY A 249 -0.38 22.03 -10.97
C GLY A 249 -1.07 21.15 -9.91
N GLY A 250 -2.41 21.19 -9.81
CA GLY A 250 -3.17 20.41 -8.83
C GLY A 250 -3.45 18.95 -9.24
N GLY A 251 -3.30 18.62 -10.52
CA GLY A 251 -3.78 17.36 -11.09
C GLY A 251 -5.31 17.26 -11.16
N PHE A 252 -5.80 16.06 -11.44
CA PHE A 252 -7.17 15.77 -11.81
C PHE A 252 -7.76 14.70 -10.88
N VAL A 253 -9.10 14.67 -10.76
CA VAL A 253 -9.82 13.74 -9.88
C VAL A 253 -10.92 13.01 -10.63
N LEU A 254 -10.85 11.68 -10.66
CA LEU A 254 -11.95 10.81 -11.08
C LEU A 254 -12.69 10.34 -9.82
N ARG A 255 -14.03 10.47 -9.81
CA ARG A 255 -14.91 9.97 -8.75
C ARG A 255 -16.01 9.10 -9.35
N GLY A 256 -16.46 8.11 -8.60
CA GLY A 256 -17.70 7.39 -8.88
C GLY A 256 -18.22 6.66 -7.64
N TYR A 257 -19.27 5.87 -7.85
CA TYR A 257 -19.78 4.89 -6.88
C TYR A 257 -19.71 3.49 -7.50
N THR A 258 -19.32 2.50 -6.71
CA THR A 258 -19.41 1.08 -7.10
C THR A 258 -20.87 0.64 -7.23
N VAL A 259 -21.14 -0.29 -8.15
CA VAL A 259 -22.43 -1.00 -8.27
C VAL A 259 -22.17 -2.48 -8.52
N GLN A 260 -23.08 -3.35 -8.07
CA GLN A 260 -23.04 -4.77 -8.44
C GLN A 260 -23.40 -4.88 -9.93
N ARG A 261 -22.64 -5.65 -10.71
CA ARG A 261 -23.02 -5.97 -12.09
C ARG A 261 -24.09 -7.06 -12.08
N LEU A 262 -24.97 -7.07 -13.08
CA LEU A 262 -26.00 -8.12 -13.23
C LEU A 262 -25.39 -9.54 -13.38
N GLU A 263 -24.16 -9.62 -13.86
CA GLU A 263 -23.38 -10.85 -14.00
C GLU A 263 -22.68 -11.32 -12.71
N ASP A 264 -22.51 -10.45 -11.72
CA ASP A 264 -21.73 -10.76 -10.51
C ASP A 264 -22.65 -11.39 -9.45
N PRO A 265 -22.37 -12.61 -8.94
CA PRO A 265 -23.36 -13.42 -8.22
C PRO A 265 -23.80 -12.84 -6.87
N ASP A 266 -22.90 -12.17 -6.13
CA ASP A 266 -23.19 -11.64 -4.78
C ASP A 266 -22.65 -10.23 -4.54
N ALA A 267 -23.52 -9.38 -3.99
CA ALA A 267 -23.18 -8.03 -3.48
C ALA A 267 -22.19 -8.02 -2.32
N HIS A 268 -21.97 -9.18 -1.67
CA HIS A 268 -21.25 -9.29 -0.41
C HIS A 268 -19.72 -9.38 -0.55
N LEU A 269 -19.20 -9.52 -1.77
CA LEU A 269 -17.80 -9.79 -2.08
C LEU A 269 -17.22 -10.90 -1.18
N THR A 270 -17.79 -12.10 -1.32
CA THR A 270 -17.23 -13.34 -0.75
C THR A 270 -15.84 -13.61 -1.32
N ARG A 271 -14.98 -14.36 -0.59
CA ARG A 271 -13.62 -14.71 -1.06
C ARG A 271 -13.63 -15.42 -2.42
N SER A 272 -14.66 -16.21 -2.71
CA SER A 272 -14.95 -16.81 -4.03
C SER A 272 -15.16 -15.75 -5.11
N THR A 273 -16.09 -14.81 -4.87
CA THR A 273 -16.48 -13.78 -5.85
C THR A 273 -15.37 -12.75 -6.07
N MET A 274 -14.63 -12.35 -5.02
CA MET A 274 -13.41 -11.53 -5.16
C MET A 274 -12.35 -12.23 -6.01
N ARG A 275 -12.11 -13.53 -5.77
CA ARG A 275 -11.16 -14.34 -6.55
C ARG A 275 -11.58 -14.47 -8.02
N ALA A 276 -12.87 -14.65 -8.28
CA ALA A 276 -13.42 -14.76 -9.64
C ALA A 276 -13.29 -13.43 -10.41
N SER A 277 -13.77 -12.33 -9.83
CA SER A 277 -13.66 -10.98 -10.42
C SER A 277 -12.19 -10.56 -10.60
N THR A 278 -11.29 -10.91 -9.67
CA THR A 278 -9.85 -10.67 -9.84
C THR A 278 -9.24 -11.48 -10.99
N LYS A 279 -9.62 -12.75 -11.16
CA LYS A 279 -9.20 -13.56 -12.32
C LYS A 279 -9.67 -12.95 -13.63
N GLN A 280 -10.96 -12.58 -13.73
CA GLN A 280 -11.52 -11.94 -14.91
C GLN A 280 -10.70 -10.73 -15.36
N LEU A 281 -10.22 -9.89 -14.43
CA LEU A 281 -9.40 -8.73 -14.77
C LEU A 281 -8.00 -9.08 -15.33
N PHE A 282 -7.44 -10.25 -14.98
CA PHE A 282 -6.24 -10.80 -15.63
C PHE A 282 -6.57 -11.41 -16.99
N ASP A 283 -7.68 -12.14 -17.11
CA ASP A 283 -8.14 -12.79 -18.35
C ASP A 283 -8.55 -11.73 -19.41
N GLU A 284 -9.10 -10.59 -19.00
CA GLU A 284 -9.39 -9.40 -19.81
C GLU A 284 -8.13 -8.57 -20.14
N GLY A 285 -6.97 -8.90 -19.57
CA GLY A 285 -5.72 -8.16 -19.76
C GLY A 285 -5.71 -6.74 -19.16
N LEU A 286 -6.63 -6.42 -18.26
CA LEU A 286 -6.74 -5.11 -17.59
C LEU A 286 -5.76 -4.94 -16.42
N ILE A 287 -5.21 -6.05 -15.91
CA ILE A 287 -4.13 -6.09 -14.93
C ILE A 287 -3.05 -7.02 -15.47
N SER A 288 -1.81 -6.54 -15.47
CA SER A 288 -0.64 -7.34 -15.81
C SER A 288 0.01 -7.98 -14.58
N TYR A 289 0.57 -9.17 -14.77
CA TYR A 289 1.63 -9.65 -13.88
C TYR A 289 2.97 -9.17 -14.45
N SER A 290 3.83 -8.59 -13.59
CA SER A 290 5.27 -8.78 -13.81
C SER A 290 5.52 -10.28 -13.74
N LYS A 291 6.06 -10.82 -14.83
CA LYS A 291 6.79 -12.09 -14.78
C LYS A 291 8.18 -11.86 -14.15
#